data_AF-A0A960ULB8-F1
#
_entry.id   AF-A0A960ULB8-F1
#
_cell.length_a   1.000
_cell.length_b   1.000
_cell.length_c   1.000
_cell.angle_alpha   90.00
_cell.angle_beta   90.00
_cell.angle_gamma   90.00
#
_symmetry.space_group_name_H-M   'P 1'
#
loop_
_entity.id
_entity.type
_entity.pdbx_description
1 polymer ?
#
loop_
_entity_poly.entity_id
_entity_poly.type
_entity_poly.pdbx_seq_one_letter_code
_entity_poly.pdbx_strand_id
1 'polypeptide(L)'
;MADSRAHYQTTRELARARDSQSPQVRLTEVRKGGLRLREKLLSMDNVVYYRTCDLIRVPYPTKYGLLNAYSMPTPFMHILNRLFIVQFRAGQSIRTLLFSPSDIYGNRLTPYFHRLAKSFGPFENLGSKFIAPVIATVEEWLEKTGISPEQVDYISYDHLHTQDLKKWLGTGEKPGFFPNAKLLVTTQEWRSAQSLLPPQADWYCPGGLDGVPENKIIFFDDDIILGEGLALVRTPGHTE
;
A
#
# COMPACT_ATOMS: atom_id res chain seq x y z
N MET A 1 -9.53 23.13 -1.19
CA MET A 1 -9.52 23.25 -2.66
C MET A 1 -8.88 21.98 -3.19
N ALA A 2 -9.57 21.19 -4.02
CA ALA A 2 -9.00 19.97 -4.58
C ALA A 2 -7.76 20.32 -5.42
N ASP A 3 -6.63 19.69 -5.13
CA ASP A 3 -5.42 19.82 -5.95
C ASP A 3 -5.75 19.30 -7.36
N SER A 4 -5.89 20.22 -8.32
CA SER A 4 -6.19 19.94 -9.73
C SER A 4 -5.11 19.13 -10.45
N ARG A 5 -4.08 18.68 -9.73
CA ARG A 5 -2.93 17.91 -10.24
C ARG A 5 -3.08 16.40 -10.10
N ALA A 6 -4.08 15.92 -9.36
CA ALA A 6 -4.34 14.49 -9.26
C ALA A 6 -5.35 14.08 -10.34
N HIS A 7 -4.93 13.22 -11.28
CA HIS A 7 -5.79 12.73 -12.36
C HIS A 7 -6.74 11.62 -11.86
N TYR A 8 -7.54 11.95 -10.84
CA TYR A 8 -8.57 11.05 -10.31
C TYR A 8 -9.94 11.69 -10.30
N GLN A 9 -10.96 10.85 -10.32
CA GLN A 9 -12.35 11.22 -10.10
C GLN A 9 -12.93 10.42 -8.95
N THR A 10 -13.66 11.07 -8.06
CA THR A 10 -14.43 10.38 -7.02
C THR A 10 -15.50 9.50 -7.64
N THR A 11 -15.67 8.31 -7.08
CA THR A 11 -16.67 7.33 -7.49
C THR A 11 -17.53 6.96 -6.26
N ARG A 12 -18.85 6.80 -6.45
CA ARG A 12 -19.85 6.61 -5.37
C ARG A 12 -20.52 5.23 -5.39
N GLU A 13 -20.00 4.31 -6.17
CA GLU A 13 -20.59 3.02 -6.52
C GLU A 13 -20.75 2.16 -5.26
N LEU A 14 -19.86 2.34 -4.28
CA LEU A 14 -19.86 1.69 -2.98
C LEU A 14 -20.23 2.62 -1.81
N ALA A 15 -20.57 3.90 -2.05
CA ALA A 15 -20.86 4.86 -0.97
C ALA A 15 -21.97 4.35 -0.02
N ARG A 16 -23.10 3.90 -0.58
CA ARG A 16 -24.23 3.35 0.18
C ARG A 16 -23.89 2.11 1.02
N ALA A 17 -22.85 1.37 0.63
CA ALA A 17 -22.40 0.20 1.40
C ALA A 17 -21.81 0.60 2.76
N ARG A 18 -21.44 1.88 2.93
CA ARG A 18 -20.81 2.42 4.14
C ARG A 18 -21.77 3.26 5.00
N ASP A 19 -22.83 3.81 4.41
CA ASP A 19 -23.75 4.73 5.10
C ASP A 19 -24.78 4.05 6.01
N SER A 20 -25.18 2.82 5.69
CA SER A 20 -26.26 2.14 6.43
C SER A 20 -25.81 1.65 7.80
N GLN A 21 -26.59 1.94 8.85
CA GLN A 21 -26.38 1.37 10.19
C GLN A 21 -26.71 -0.13 10.25
N SER A 22 -27.57 -0.65 9.36
CA SER A 22 -27.93 -2.07 9.29
C SER A 22 -26.85 -2.91 8.58
N PRO A 23 -26.25 -3.92 9.23
CA PRO A 23 -25.24 -4.79 8.62
C PRO A 23 -25.77 -5.55 7.38
N GLN A 24 -27.02 -6.02 7.42
CA GLN A 24 -27.62 -6.76 6.31
C GLN A 24 -27.79 -5.87 5.07
N VAL A 25 -28.14 -4.60 5.28
CA VAL A 25 -28.23 -3.61 4.21
C VAL A 25 -26.84 -3.29 3.67
N ARG A 26 -25.84 -3.09 4.53
CA ARG A 26 -24.44 -2.89 4.08
C ARG A 26 -23.94 -4.04 3.22
N LEU A 27 -24.20 -5.30 3.63
CA LEU A 27 -23.83 -6.48 2.85
C LEU A 27 -24.56 -6.54 1.49
N THR A 28 -25.82 -6.16 1.45
CA THR A 28 -26.59 -6.12 0.20
C THR A 28 -26.06 -5.04 -0.73
N GLU A 29 -25.79 -3.85 -0.20
CA GLU A 29 -25.32 -2.70 -0.99
C GLU A 29 -23.86 -2.85 -1.43
N VAL A 30 -22.98 -3.49 -0.65
CA VAL A 30 -21.61 -3.78 -1.10
C VAL A 30 -21.60 -4.74 -2.28
N ARG A 31 -22.46 -5.77 -2.27
CA ARG A 31 -22.60 -6.71 -3.40
C ARG A 31 -23.08 -6.01 -4.66
N LYS A 32 -24.14 -5.19 -4.55
CA LYS A 32 -24.65 -4.40 -5.69
C LYS A 32 -23.63 -3.37 -6.17
N GLY A 33 -22.97 -2.68 -5.24
CA GLY A 33 -21.97 -1.65 -5.53
C GLY A 33 -20.74 -2.22 -6.21
N GLY A 34 -20.27 -3.40 -5.79
CA GLY A 34 -19.19 -4.12 -6.44
C GLY A 34 -19.51 -4.48 -7.89
N LEU A 35 -20.74 -4.93 -8.16
CA LEU A 35 -21.19 -5.19 -9.54
C LEU A 35 -21.21 -3.92 -10.41
N ARG A 36 -21.74 -2.81 -9.88
CA ARG A 36 -21.73 -1.52 -10.59
C ARG A 36 -20.31 -1.02 -10.86
N LEU A 37 -19.42 -1.11 -9.87
CA LEU A 37 -18.02 -0.73 -10.03
C LEU A 37 -17.33 -1.59 -11.09
N ARG A 38 -17.60 -2.90 -11.09
CA ARG A 38 -17.11 -3.83 -12.13
C ARG A 38 -17.60 -3.43 -13.51
N GLU A 39 -18.91 -3.20 -13.68
CA GLU A 39 -19.49 -2.77 -14.96
C GLU A 39 -18.86 -1.47 -15.47
N LYS A 40 -18.66 -0.51 -14.56
CA LYS A 40 -18.00 0.75 -14.87
C LYS A 40 -16.56 0.55 -15.33
N LEU A 41 -15.75 -0.21 -14.60
CA LEU A 41 -14.36 -0.51 -14.98
C LEU A 41 -14.27 -1.27 -16.31
N LEU A 42 -15.20 -2.20 -16.58
CA LEU A 42 -15.24 -2.94 -17.84
C LEU A 42 -15.71 -2.09 -19.04
N SER A 43 -16.32 -0.94 -18.80
CA SER A 43 -16.71 0.00 -19.84
C SER A 43 -15.59 0.99 -20.22
N MET A 44 -14.51 1.01 -19.45
CA MET A 44 -13.31 1.84 -19.66
C MET A 44 -12.27 1.11 -20.50
N ASP A 45 -11.29 1.86 -21.00
CA ASP A 45 -10.09 1.26 -21.57
C ASP A 45 -9.28 0.52 -20.49
N ASN A 46 -8.59 -0.55 -20.88
CA ASN A 46 -7.65 -1.24 -20.00
C ASN A 46 -6.45 -0.33 -19.66
N VAL A 47 -5.83 -0.61 -18.51
CA VAL A 47 -4.52 -0.04 -18.19
C VAL A 47 -3.50 -0.40 -19.27
N VAL A 48 -2.56 0.52 -19.54
CA VAL A 48 -1.52 0.37 -20.57
C VAL A 48 -0.50 -0.69 -20.18
N TYR A 49 -0.21 -0.79 -18.89
CA TYR A 49 0.76 -1.75 -18.36
C TYR A 49 0.37 -2.19 -16.95
N TYR A 50 0.58 -3.47 -16.66
CA TYR A 50 0.46 -4.03 -15.32
C TYR A 50 1.53 -5.08 -15.09
N ARG A 51 2.25 -4.98 -13.96
CA ARG A 51 3.17 -6.02 -13.51
C ARG A 51 3.07 -6.22 -12.00
N THR A 52 3.01 -7.48 -11.59
CA THR A 52 3.21 -7.89 -10.20
C THR A 52 4.67 -8.28 -10.00
N CYS A 53 5.29 -7.72 -8.96
CA CYS A 53 6.72 -7.79 -8.70
C CYS A 53 6.95 -8.34 -7.29
N ASP A 54 7.46 -9.58 -7.18
CA ASP A 54 7.76 -10.21 -5.90
C ASP A 54 8.96 -9.52 -5.22
N LEU A 55 8.81 -9.10 -3.97
CA LEU A 55 9.87 -8.38 -3.22
C LEU A 55 10.56 -9.27 -2.20
N ILE A 56 9.80 -9.76 -1.21
CA ILE A 56 10.35 -10.50 -0.07
C ILE A 56 9.28 -11.44 0.50
N ARG A 57 9.69 -12.63 0.92
CA ARG A 57 8.85 -13.46 1.80
C ARG A 57 9.20 -13.17 3.24
N VAL A 58 8.21 -13.05 4.10
CA VAL A 58 8.41 -12.73 5.52
C VAL A 58 7.62 -13.74 6.37
N PRO A 59 8.20 -14.28 7.45
CA PRO A 59 7.44 -15.08 8.40
C PRO A 59 6.42 -14.18 9.12
N TYR A 60 5.19 -14.66 9.21
CA TYR A 60 4.10 -13.99 9.90
C TYR A 60 3.40 -14.99 10.82
N PRO A 61 3.02 -14.62 12.06
CA PRO A 61 2.36 -15.55 12.95
C PRO A 61 1.09 -16.09 12.35
N THR A 62 0.97 -17.42 12.27
CA THR A 62 -0.23 -18.06 11.70
C THR A 62 -1.49 -17.66 12.45
N LYS A 63 -1.38 -17.48 13.78
CA LYS A 63 -2.48 -17.00 14.63
C LYS A 63 -3.03 -15.64 14.18
N TYR A 64 -2.15 -14.73 13.78
CA TYR A 64 -2.54 -13.39 13.31
C TYR A 64 -3.04 -13.47 11.87
N GLY A 65 -2.34 -14.19 11.00
CA GLY A 65 -2.71 -14.30 9.58
C GLY A 65 -4.06 -14.97 9.34
N LEU A 66 -4.46 -15.88 10.22
CA LEU A 66 -5.72 -16.63 10.12
C LEU A 66 -6.73 -16.30 11.22
N LEU A 67 -6.50 -15.25 12.02
CA LEU A 67 -7.39 -14.81 13.11
C LEU A 67 -7.95 -15.97 13.97
N ASN A 68 -7.05 -16.81 14.49
CA ASN A 68 -7.40 -18.02 15.28
C ASN A 68 -8.23 -19.10 14.56
N ALA A 69 -8.49 -18.99 13.25
CA ALA A 69 -9.20 -20.03 12.49
C ALA A 69 -8.36 -21.29 12.23
N TYR A 70 -7.14 -21.35 12.74
CA TYR A 70 -6.18 -22.44 12.52
C TYR A 70 -5.65 -22.97 13.85
N SER A 71 -5.73 -24.30 14.04
CA SER A 71 -5.44 -24.97 15.31
C SER A 71 -4.18 -25.82 15.31
N MET A 72 -3.52 -26.01 14.16
CA MET A 72 -2.33 -26.85 14.08
C MET A 72 -1.07 -26.09 14.54
N PRO A 73 -0.02 -26.80 14.99
CA PRO A 73 1.16 -26.18 15.59
C PRO A 73 2.16 -25.63 14.55
N THR A 74 1.69 -24.91 13.53
CA THR A 74 2.57 -24.15 12.63
C THR A 74 2.66 -22.70 13.13
N PRO A 75 3.74 -22.30 13.83
CA PRO A 75 3.80 -20.99 14.48
C PRO A 75 3.84 -19.84 13.47
N PHE A 76 4.36 -20.09 12.27
CA PHE A 76 4.51 -19.10 11.21
C PHE A 76 3.97 -19.62 9.88
N MET A 77 3.41 -18.69 9.12
CA MET A 77 3.17 -18.80 7.68
C MET A 77 4.04 -17.77 6.96
N HIS A 78 4.24 -17.91 5.66
CA HIS A 78 4.97 -16.92 4.87
C HIS A 78 4.01 -16.04 4.08
N ILE A 79 4.10 -14.73 4.31
CA ILE A 79 3.51 -13.73 3.43
C ILE A 79 4.53 -13.34 2.35
N LEU A 80 4.06 -13.07 1.14
CA LEU A 80 4.88 -12.59 0.04
C LEU A 80 4.50 -11.14 -0.25
N ASN A 81 5.37 -10.20 0.14
CA ASN A 81 5.18 -8.79 -0.15
C ASN A 81 5.49 -8.54 -1.62
N ARG A 82 4.61 -7.79 -2.28
CA ARG A 82 4.64 -7.51 -3.71
C ARG A 82 4.50 -6.02 -3.97
N LEU A 83 5.22 -5.56 -4.98
CA LEU A 83 4.98 -4.30 -5.66
C LEU A 83 4.04 -4.56 -6.85
N PHE A 84 3.14 -3.63 -7.13
CA PHE A 84 2.40 -3.59 -8.39
C PHE A 84 2.78 -2.33 -9.16
N ILE A 85 3.20 -2.50 -10.41
CA ILE A 85 3.51 -1.41 -11.32
C ILE A 85 2.36 -1.29 -12.29
N VAL A 86 1.69 -0.14 -12.31
CA VAL A 86 0.54 0.12 -13.19
C VAL A 86 0.80 1.37 -14.00
N GLN A 87 0.70 1.30 -15.33
CA GLN A 87 0.64 2.48 -16.17
C GLN A 87 -0.76 2.62 -16.76
N PHE A 88 -1.37 3.78 -16.62
CA PHE A 88 -2.74 4.03 -17.05
C PHE A 88 -2.84 5.34 -17.81
N ARG A 89 -3.86 5.46 -18.67
CA ARG A 89 -4.12 6.67 -19.43
C ARG A 89 -4.86 7.68 -18.55
N ALA A 90 -4.31 8.88 -18.44
CA ALA A 90 -4.91 10.03 -17.76
C ALA A 90 -5.03 11.19 -18.76
N GLY A 91 -6.20 11.27 -19.42
CA GLY A 91 -6.38 12.16 -20.56
C GLY A 91 -5.46 11.80 -21.72
N GLN A 92 -4.59 12.73 -22.12
CA GLN A 92 -3.62 12.52 -23.20
C GLN A 92 -2.26 11.97 -22.72
N SER A 93 -2.05 11.85 -21.41
CA SER A 93 -0.78 11.39 -20.82
C SER A 93 -0.90 9.97 -20.28
N ILE A 94 0.22 9.26 -20.21
CA ILE A 94 0.36 8.02 -19.44
C ILE A 94 0.95 8.37 -18.08
N ARG A 95 0.41 7.77 -17.02
CA ARG A 95 0.88 7.93 -15.64
C ARG A 95 1.32 6.60 -15.08
N THR A 96 2.36 6.59 -14.25
CA THR A 96 2.85 5.38 -13.56
C THR A 96 2.51 5.45 -12.07
N LEU A 97 1.77 4.44 -11.58
CA LEU A 97 1.53 4.17 -10.18
C LEU A 97 2.37 2.98 -9.72
N LEU A 98 3.10 3.14 -8.63
CA LEU A 98 3.62 2.03 -7.84
C LEU A 98 2.69 1.79 -6.65
N PHE A 99 2.00 0.65 -6.63
CA PHE A 99 1.19 0.23 -5.49
C PHE A 99 1.98 -0.73 -4.61
N SER A 100 2.09 -0.40 -3.33
CA SER A 100 2.91 -1.08 -2.32
C SER A 100 4.43 -1.12 -2.61
N PRO A 101 5.10 -0.01 -2.99
CA PRO A 101 6.56 0.02 -3.05
C PRO A 101 7.14 0.00 -1.63
N SER A 102 7.42 -1.19 -1.10
CA SER A 102 7.97 -1.36 0.25
C SER A 102 9.50 -1.24 0.28
N ASP A 103 10.02 -0.44 1.20
CA ASP A 103 11.46 -0.44 1.51
C ASP A 103 11.78 -1.63 2.42
N ILE A 104 12.04 -2.79 1.83
CA ILE A 104 12.23 -4.05 2.57
C ILE A 104 13.34 -3.99 3.65
N TYR A 105 14.27 -3.03 3.54
CA TYR A 105 15.29 -2.79 4.55
C TYR A 105 14.79 -1.87 5.66
N GLY A 106 14.17 -0.73 5.32
CA GLY A 106 13.53 0.18 6.28
C GLY A 106 12.41 -0.50 7.09
N ASN A 107 11.60 -1.34 6.44
CA ASN A 107 10.49 -2.06 7.08
C ASN A 107 10.94 -2.97 8.24
N ARG A 108 12.22 -3.38 8.30
CA ARG A 108 12.79 -4.16 9.41
C ARG A 108 12.76 -3.43 10.76
N LEU A 109 12.70 -2.09 10.73
CA LEU A 109 12.61 -1.26 11.93
C LEU A 109 11.21 -1.25 12.56
N THR A 110 10.21 -1.81 11.88
CA THR A 110 8.87 -2.00 12.45
C THR A 110 8.99 -2.81 13.75
N PRO A 111 8.43 -2.36 14.89
CA PRO A 111 8.71 -2.94 16.19
C PRO A 111 8.44 -4.44 16.29
N TYR A 112 7.34 -4.92 15.72
CA TYR A 112 7.02 -6.34 15.66
C TYR A 112 8.13 -7.15 14.97
N PHE A 113 8.51 -6.77 13.74
CA PHE A 113 9.52 -7.48 12.96
C PHE A 113 10.92 -7.34 13.55
N HIS A 114 11.24 -6.19 14.14
CA HIS A 114 12.51 -5.96 14.84
C HIS A 114 12.67 -6.91 16.04
N ARG A 115 11.62 -7.08 16.85
CA ARG A 115 11.65 -8.05 17.97
C ARG A 115 11.70 -9.49 17.46
N LEU A 116 10.95 -9.81 16.42
CA LEU A 116 10.96 -11.14 15.81
C LEU A 116 12.35 -11.50 15.29
N ALA A 117 13.01 -10.59 14.57
CA ALA A 117 14.39 -10.78 14.10
C ALA A 117 15.35 -11.06 15.26
N LYS A 118 15.30 -10.25 16.32
CA LYS A 118 16.12 -10.43 17.54
C LYS A 118 15.86 -11.75 18.26
N SER A 119 14.63 -12.27 18.22
CA SER A 119 14.27 -13.54 18.87
C SER A 119 14.98 -14.76 18.27
N PHE A 120 15.51 -14.65 17.05
CA PHE A 120 16.33 -15.69 16.42
C PHE A 120 17.79 -15.74 16.92
N GLY A 121 18.19 -14.81 17.79
CA GLY A 121 19.48 -14.85 18.51
C GLY A 121 20.72 -14.81 17.59
N PRO A 122 21.84 -15.48 17.95
CA PRO A 122 23.10 -15.43 17.20
C PRO A 122 23.02 -15.97 15.76
N PHE A 123 21.90 -16.58 15.37
CA PHE A 123 21.62 -17.02 14.01
C PHE A 123 20.91 -15.96 13.16
N GLU A 124 20.73 -14.73 13.64
CA GLU A 124 20.04 -13.64 12.93
C GLU A 124 20.55 -13.47 11.48
N ASN A 125 21.86 -13.48 11.27
CA ASN A 125 22.46 -13.23 9.95
C ASN A 125 22.43 -14.44 9.00
N LEU A 126 22.51 -15.68 9.52
CA LEU A 126 22.43 -16.89 8.70
C LEU A 126 20.98 -17.35 8.46
N GLY A 127 20.13 -17.24 9.48
CA GLY A 127 18.72 -17.63 9.44
C GLY A 127 17.85 -16.65 8.67
N SER A 128 18.14 -15.34 8.72
CA SER A 128 17.30 -14.32 8.06
C SER A 128 17.14 -14.52 6.56
N LYS A 129 18.17 -15.03 5.84
CA LYS A 129 18.06 -15.31 4.39
C LYS A 129 17.13 -16.48 4.07
N PHE A 130 17.07 -17.49 4.93
CA PHE A 130 16.17 -18.65 4.76
C PHE A 130 14.77 -18.37 5.27
N ILE A 131 14.67 -17.58 6.35
CA ILE A 131 13.42 -17.25 7.01
C ILE A 131 12.68 -16.15 6.23
N ALA A 132 13.40 -15.13 5.77
CA ALA A 132 12.86 -14.00 5.03
C ALA A 132 13.63 -13.76 3.72
N PRO A 133 13.51 -14.65 2.71
CA PRO A 133 14.24 -14.52 1.47
C PRO A 133 13.80 -13.28 0.69
N VAL A 134 14.78 -12.41 0.43
CA VAL A 134 14.65 -11.28 -0.49
C VAL A 134 14.71 -11.80 -1.92
N ILE A 135 13.71 -11.44 -2.73
CA ILE A 135 13.60 -11.83 -4.13
C ILE A 135 14.13 -10.71 -5.02
N ALA A 136 13.69 -9.48 -4.79
CA ALA A 136 14.20 -8.29 -5.44
C ALA A 136 13.77 -7.01 -4.68
N THR A 137 14.44 -5.90 -4.93
CA THR A 137 14.03 -4.58 -4.46
C THR A 137 13.09 -3.87 -5.45
N VAL A 138 12.47 -2.77 -5.02
CA VAL A 138 11.68 -1.90 -5.92
C VAL A 138 12.57 -1.34 -7.03
N GLU A 139 13.79 -0.92 -6.69
CA GLU A 139 14.78 -0.37 -7.60
C GLU A 139 15.20 -1.38 -8.68
N GLU A 140 15.49 -2.62 -8.30
CA GLU A 140 15.82 -3.70 -9.24
C GLU A 140 14.65 -4.03 -10.17
N TRP A 141 13.40 -3.96 -9.69
CA TRP A 141 12.23 -4.14 -10.54
C TRP A 141 12.04 -3.00 -11.53
N LEU A 142 12.27 -1.76 -11.10
CA LEU A 142 12.22 -0.60 -11.99
C LEU A 142 13.25 -0.70 -13.11
N GLU A 143 14.49 -1.06 -12.77
CA GLU A 143 15.56 -1.34 -13.75
C GLU A 143 15.14 -2.43 -14.75
N LYS A 144 14.60 -3.57 -14.28
CA LYS A 144 14.11 -4.67 -15.13
C LYS A 144 12.93 -4.28 -16.03
N THR A 145 12.18 -3.24 -15.66
CA THR A 145 11.07 -2.72 -16.48
C THR A 145 11.46 -1.58 -17.39
N GLY A 146 12.66 -1.01 -17.23
CA GLY A 146 13.07 0.21 -17.92
C GLY A 146 12.31 1.46 -17.51
N ILE A 147 11.67 1.45 -16.33
CA ILE A 147 10.95 2.61 -15.78
C ILE A 147 11.94 3.37 -14.89
N SER A 148 12.25 4.61 -15.24
CA SER A 148 13.11 5.46 -14.41
C SER A 148 12.36 6.00 -13.19
N PRO A 149 13.05 6.32 -12.07
CA PRO A 149 12.40 6.87 -10.89
C PRO A 149 11.62 8.17 -11.14
N GLU A 150 12.03 8.98 -12.11
CA GLU A 150 11.35 10.22 -12.54
C GLU A 150 10.02 9.95 -13.24
N GLN A 151 9.84 8.75 -13.83
CA GLN A 151 8.60 8.36 -14.50
C GLN A 151 7.50 7.90 -13.54
N VAL A 152 7.81 7.77 -12.24
CA VAL A 152 6.84 7.43 -11.21
C VAL A 152 6.05 8.69 -10.82
N ASP A 153 4.78 8.74 -11.19
CA ASP A 153 3.88 9.85 -10.88
C ASP A 153 3.24 9.68 -9.50
N TYR A 154 2.90 8.44 -9.14
CA TYR A 154 2.18 8.13 -7.92
C TYR A 154 2.78 6.93 -7.21
N ILE A 155 2.79 6.99 -5.88
CA ILE A 155 2.87 5.80 -5.03
C ILE A 155 1.60 5.71 -4.19
N SER A 156 1.17 4.50 -3.87
CA SER A 156 0.06 4.28 -2.96
C SER A 156 0.23 2.95 -2.24
N TYR A 157 -0.51 2.78 -1.17
CA TYR A 157 -0.54 1.57 -0.35
C TYR A 157 -1.99 1.29 0.00
N ASP A 158 -2.30 0.03 0.26
CA ASP A 158 -3.58 -0.35 0.86
C ASP A 158 -3.70 0.21 2.29
N HIS A 159 -2.58 0.24 3.03
CA HIS A 159 -2.42 0.90 4.33
C HIS A 159 -0.91 1.15 4.62
N LEU A 160 -0.57 1.94 5.64
CA LEU A 160 0.81 2.36 5.92
C LEU A 160 1.58 1.48 6.92
N HIS A 161 1.08 0.28 7.26
CA HIS A 161 1.85 -0.66 8.08
C HIS A 161 3.23 -0.90 7.48
N THR A 162 4.24 -0.88 8.35
CA THR A 162 5.66 -1.11 8.04
C THR A 162 6.31 -0.08 7.12
N GLN A 163 5.56 0.84 6.50
CA GLN A 163 6.09 1.68 5.45
C GLN A 163 6.92 2.83 6.04
N ASP A 164 8.13 2.99 5.51
CA ASP A 164 8.94 4.21 5.65
C ASP A 164 8.92 4.96 4.31
N LEU A 165 8.26 6.11 4.29
CA LEU A 165 8.07 6.89 3.08
C LEU A 165 9.24 7.82 2.77
N LYS A 166 10.17 8.03 3.72
CA LYS A 166 11.25 9.01 3.60
C LYS A 166 12.20 8.64 2.46
N LYS A 167 12.46 7.34 2.25
CA LYS A 167 13.27 6.87 1.12
C LYS A 167 12.65 7.25 -0.23
N TRP A 168 11.34 7.06 -0.35
CA TRP A 168 10.64 7.22 -1.62
C TRP A 168 10.33 8.68 -1.95
N LEU A 169 9.81 9.43 -0.98
CA LEU A 169 9.32 10.79 -1.17
C LEU A 169 10.29 11.87 -0.70
N GLY A 170 11.32 11.46 0.05
CA GLY A 170 12.29 12.36 0.65
C GLY A 170 11.78 12.95 1.96
N THR A 171 12.60 13.85 2.49
CA THR A 171 12.26 14.75 3.59
C THR A 171 12.54 16.19 3.17
N GLY A 172 12.23 17.16 4.03
CA GLY A 172 12.67 18.55 3.83
C GLY A 172 14.20 18.71 3.66
N GLU A 173 15.00 17.73 4.10
CA GLU A 173 16.47 17.77 4.05
C GLU A 173 17.08 16.92 2.95
N LYS A 174 16.40 15.83 2.54
CA LYS A 174 16.94 14.84 1.59
C LYS A 174 15.93 14.60 0.46
N PRO A 175 16.35 14.65 -0.81
CA PRO A 175 15.47 14.31 -1.92
C PRO A 175 15.06 12.83 -1.82
N GLY A 176 13.82 12.54 -2.22
CA GLY A 176 13.32 11.19 -2.35
C GLY A 176 13.87 10.49 -3.58
N PHE A 177 13.88 9.16 -3.56
CA PHE A 177 14.25 8.35 -4.72
C PHE A 177 13.28 8.55 -5.90
N PHE A 178 12.00 8.87 -5.65
CA PHE A 178 11.03 9.24 -6.69
C PHE A 178 10.80 10.76 -6.69
N PRO A 179 11.57 11.52 -7.49
CA PRO A 179 11.56 12.99 -7.43
C PRO A 179 10.21 13.59 -7.85
N ASN A 180 9.45 12.93 -8.72
CA ASN A 180 8.16 13.42 -9.22
C ASN A 180 6.95 12.81 -8.51
N ALA A 181 7.13 11.67 -7.81
CA ALA A 181 6.01 10.94 -7.25
C ALA A 181 5.29 11.73 -6.16
N LYS A 182 3.98 11.51 -6.09
CA LYS A 182 3.13 11.88 -4.97
C LYS A 182 2.50 10.65 -4.34
N LEU A 183 2.30 10.67 -3.03
CA LEU A 183 1.54 9.69 -2.29
C LEU A 183 0.04 9.92 -2.50
N LEU A 184 -0.67 8.92 -3.00
CA LEU A 184 -2.12 8.83 -2.90
C LEU A 184 -2.46 8.05 -1.62
N VAL A 185 -3.13 8.69 -0.66
CA VAL A 185 -3.51 8.08 0.62
C VAL A 185 -4.82 8.66 1.13
N THR A 186 -5.56 7.91 1.95
CA THR A 186 -6.73 8.47 2.63
C THR A 186 -6.33 9.45 3.72
N THR A 187 -7.16 10.46 4.00
CA THR A 187 -6.90 11.35 5.14
C THR A 187 -6.89 10.53 6.44
N GLN A 188 -7.81 9.57 6.57
CA GLN A 188 -7.93 8.71 7.75
C GLN A 188 -6.65 7.92 8.03
N GLU A 189 -6.09 7.21 7.04
CA GLU A 189 -4.87 6.40 7.22
C GLU A 189 -3.68 7.30 7.57
N TRP A 190 -3.52 8.42 6.86
CA TRP A 190 -2.43 9.35 7.12
C TRP A 190 -2.47 9.91 8.55
N ARG A 191 -3.64 10.35 9.02
CA ARG A 191 -3.81 10.89 10.37
C ARG A 191 -3.65 9.82 11.44
N SER A 192 -4.16 8.61 11.19
CA SER A 192 -4.02 7.49 12.13
C SER A 192 -2.56 7.11 12.32
N ALA A 193 -1.80 7.04 11.21
CA ALA A 193 -0.36 6.76 11.24
C ALA A 193 0.47 7.83 11.99
N GLN A 194 -0.06 9.05 12.14
CA GLN A 194 0.56 10.13 12.94
C GLN A 194 0.20 10.07 14.43
N SER A 195 -0.78 9.25 14.83
CA SER A 195 -1.34 9.26 16.19
C SER A 195 -1.75 7.86 16.64
N LEU A 196 -0.81 6.92 16.49
CA LEU A 196 -1.02 5.50 16.71
C LEU A 196 -1.28 5.17 18.19
N LEU A 197 -2.26 4.30 18.43
CA LEU A 197 -2.43 3.62 19.72
C LEU A 197 -1.29 2.60 19.94
N PRO A 198 -0.98 2.22 21.19
CA PRO A 198 0.09 1.27 21.47
C PRO A 198 0.02 -0.05 20.69
N PRO A 199 -1.17 -0.68 20.49
CA PRO A 199 -1.25 -1.90 19.68
C PRO A 199 -1.01 -1.67 18.19
N GLN A 200 -1.34 -0.48 17.67
CA GLN A 200 -1.11 -0.13 16.27
C GLN A 200 0.36 0.19 16.03
N ALA A 201 1.01 0.93 16.93
CA ALA A 201 2.42 1.33 16.84
C ALA A 201 3.38 0.16 16.63
N ASP A 202 2.99 -1.05 17.04
CA ASP A 202 3.78 -2.27 16.81
C ASP A 202 3.95 -2.63 15.33
N TRP A 203 3.06 -2.14 14.47
CA TRP A 203 2.94 -2.45 13.05
C TRP A 203 3.38 -1.33 12.12
N TYR A 204 3.75 -0.15 12.63
CA TYR A 204 4.21 0.99 11.83
C TYR A 204 5.71 1.21 12.03
N CYS A 205 6.40 1.63 10.97
CA CYS A 205 7.81 2.00 11.08
C CYS A 205 7.92 3.28 11.95
N PRO A 206 8.73 3.29 13.02
CA PRO A 206 8.87 4.47 13.88
C PRO A 206 9.37 5.68 13.08
N GLY A 207 8.61 6.78 13.11
CA GLY A 207 8.93 7.99 12.35
C GLY A 207 8.96 7.78 10.83
N GLY A 208 8.21 6.80 10.31
CA GLY A 208 8.16 6.47 8.88
C GLY A 208 7.56 7.59 8.00
N LEU A 209 6.87 8.56 8.60
CA LEU A 209 6.24 9.70 7.92
C LEU A 209 6.97 11.03 8.19
N ASP A 210 7.97 11.03 9.08
CA ASP A 210 8.57 12.25 9.59
C ASP A 210 9.28 13.04 8.49
N GLY A 211 8.96 14.33 8.39
CA GLY A 211 9.59 15.25 7.45
C GLY A 211 9.19 15.08 5.99
N VAL A 212 8.28 14.13 5.67
CA VAL A 212 7.74 14.00 4.30
C VAL A 212 7.01 15.29 3.91
N PRO A 213 7.39 15.95 2.79
CA PRO A 213 6.80 17.23 2.41
C PRO A 213 5.30 17.12 2.12
N GLU A 214 4.48 18.06 2.62
CA GLU A 214 3.02 18.02 2.41
C GLU A 214 2.64 18.11 0.92
N ASN A 215 3.43 18.81 0.11
CA ASN A 215 3.20 18.90 -1.35
C ASN A 215 3.43 17.57 -2.10
N LYS A 216 3.99 16.56 -1.43
CA LYS A 216 4.11 15.18 -1.93
C LYS A 216 2.87 14.34 -1.63
N ILE A 217 1.86 14.86 -0.94
CA ILE A 217 0.70 14.08 -0.50
C ILE A 217 -0.55 14.56 -1.21
N ILE A 218 -1.35 13.61 -1.69
CA ILE A 218 -2.67 13.83 -2.24
C ILE A 218 -3.63 12.99 -1.41
N PHE A 219 -4.53 13.66 -0.70
CA PHE A 219 -5.58 13.01 0.05
C PHE A 219 -6.78 12.67 -0.82
N PHE A 220 -7.44 11.55 -0.51
CA PHE A 220 -8.75 11.20 -1.02
C PHE A 220 -9.58 10.53 0.09
N ASP A 221 -10.85 10.93 0.24
CA ASP A 221 -11.72 10.41 1.31
C ASP A 221 -12.90 9.58 0.79
N ASP A 222 -12.95 9.38 -0.54
CA ASP A 222 -13.91 8.53 -1.22
C ASP A 222 -13.20 7.47 -2.06
N ASP A 223 -13.93 6.51 -2.60
CA ASP A 223 -13.36 5.67 -3.65
C ASP A 223 -13.03 6.54 -4.87
N ILE A 224 -11.93 6.23 -5.56
CA ILE A 224 -11.48 7.01 -6.71
C ILE A 224 -11.21 6.14 -7.91
N ILE A 225 -11.44 6.69 -9.11
CA ILE A 225 -10.99 6.16 -10.39
C ILE A 225 -9.79 6.99 -10.83
N LEU A 226 -8.71 6.31 -11.21
CA LEU A 226 -7.46 6.89 -11.70
C LEU A 226 -7.38 6.69 -13.21
N GLY A 227 -7.69 7.73 -13.98
CA GLY A 227 -7.74 7.65 -15.44
C GLY A 227 -8.62 6.51 -15.95
N GLU A 228 -8.10 5.73 -16.91
CA GLU A 228 -8.81 4.58 -17.48
C GLU A 228 -8.41 3.24 -16.82
N GLY A 229 -9.43 2.44 -16.46
CA GLY A 229 -9.26 1.03 -16.08
C GLY A 229 -8.70 0.76 -14.67
N LEU A 230 -8.54 1.79 -13.82
CA LEU A 230 -7.97 1.66 -12.48
C LEU A 230 -8.82 2.39 -11.43
N ALA A 231 -9.05 1.76 -10.29
CA ALA A 231 -9.70 2.37 -9.14
C ALA A 231 -9.00 2.02 -7.82
N LEU A 232 -8.99 2.96 -6.87
CA LEU A 232 -8.66 2.70 -5.47
C LEU A 232 -9.95 2.72 -4.65
N VAL A 233 -10.20 1.61 -3.95
CA VAL A 233 -11.44 1.39 -3.21
C VAL A 233 -11.10 1.26 -1.73
N ARG A 234 -11.77 2.03 -0.88
CA ARG A 234 -11.58 1.99 0.57
C ARG A 234 -12.20 0.74 1.17
N THR A 235 -11.42 -0.05 1.90
CA THR A 235 -11.89 -1.27 2.56
C THR A 235 -11.49 -1.24 4.04
N PRO A 236 -12.09 -0.36 4.86
CA PRO A 236 -11.72 -0.23 6.27
C PRO A 236 -11.99 -1.52 7.03
N GLY A 237 -11.22 -1.75 8.10
CA GLY A 237 -11.38 -2.89 9.00
C GLY A 237 -10.06 -3.45 9.51
N HIS A 238 -9.06 -3.59 8.64
CA HIS A 238 -7.70 -3.97 9.05
C HIS A 238 -6.95 -2.77 9.65
N THR A 239 -7.07 -1.62 8.99
CA THR A 239 -6.76 -0.29 9.54
C THR A 239 -8.01 0.60 9.46
N GLU A 240 -7.88 1.83 9.98
CA GLU A 240 -8.94 2.84 10.04
C GLU A 240 -9.48 3.28 8.66
#